data_AF-A0A932RB99-F1
#
_entry.id   AF-A0A932RB99-F1
#
_cell.length_a   1.000
_cell.length_b   1.000
_cell.length_c   1.000
_cell.angle_alpha   90.00
_cell.angle_beta   90.00
_cell.angle_gamma   90.00
#
_symmetry.space_group_name_H-M   'P 1'
#
loop_
_entity.id
_entity.type
_entity.pdbx_description
1 polymer ?
#
loop_
_entity_poly.entity_id
_entity_poly.type
_entity_poly.pdbx_seq_one_letter_code
_entity_poly.pdbx_strand_id
1 'polypeptide(L)'
;MKLRLDKLGRVVLPKPLRARYGLRPGTELEVSEGAQEFALRPARPSPSLVNDHGVWVHQGVPQGRVDFDKALREDREERLKQLGGME
;
A
#
# COMPACT_ATOMS: atom_id res chain seq x y z
N MET A 1 6.98 14.41 14.95
CA MET A 1 5.71 14.08 15.64
C MET A 1 6.05 13.28 16.89
N LYS A 2 5.42 13.58 18.05
CA LYS A 2 5.64 12.82 19.29
C LYS A 2 4.36 12.05 19.62
N LEU A 3 4.48 10.78 19.97
CA LEU A 3 3.37 9.93 20.43
C LEU A 3 3.55 9.66 21.93
N ARG A 4 2.45 9.39 22.63
CA ARG A 4 2.46 9.00 24.04
C ARG A 4 1.86 7.61 24.19
N LEU A 5 2.36 6.87 25.16
CA LEU A 5 1.77 5.62 25.62
C LEU A 5 0.54 5.92 26.46
N ASP A 6 -0.52 5.14 26.26
CA ASP A 6 -1.65 5.13 27.18
C ASP A 6 -1.34 4.29 28.43
N LYS A 7 -2.31 4.23 29.36
CA LYS A 7 -2.18 3.46 30.60
C LYS A 7 -2.01 1.95 30.39
N LEU A 8 -2.35 1.44 29.22
CA LEU A 8 -2.26 0.03 28.85
C LEU A 8 -1.00 -0.28 28.03
N GLY A 9 -0.10 0.69 27.86
CA GLY A 9 1.14 0.52 27.11
C GLY A 9 0.96 0.54 25.59
N ARG A 10 -0.14 1.13 25.07
CA ARG A 10 -0.40 1.23 23.63
C ARG A 10 -0.04 2.61 23.11
N VAL A 11 0.38 2.69 21.85
CA VAL A 11 0.54 3.95 21.10
C VAL A 11 -0.61 4.10 20.10
N VAL A 12 -1.19 5.30 20.04
CA VAL A 12 -2.20 5.62 19.03
C VAL A 12 -1.50 6.13 17.78
N LEU A 13 -1.64 5.40 16.66
CA LEU A 13 -1.14 5.84 15.37
C LEU A 13 -2.04 6.92 14.75
N PRO A 14 -1.54 8.14 14.50
CA PRO A 14 -2.34 9.22 13.94
C PRO A 14 -2.91 8.89 12.57
N LYS A 15 -4.08 9.45 12.25
CA LYS A 15 -4.77 9.23 10.97
C LYS A 15 -3.88 9.45 9.73
N PRO A 16 -3.03 10.51 9.67
CA PRO A 16 -2.15 10.71 8.52
C PRO A 16 -1.14 9.56 8.32
N LEU A 17 -0.61 9.00 9.42
CA LEU A 17 0.33 7.89 9.35
C LEU A 17 -0.37 6.61 8.89
N ARG A 18 -1.57 6.33 9.43
CA ARG A 18 -2.38 5.19 9.01
C ARG A 18 -2.69 5.22 7.51
N ALA A 19 -3.12 6.37 6.99
CA ALA A 19 -3.44 6.53 5.58
C ALA A 19 -2.22 6.33 4.68
N ARG A 20 -1.08 6.94 5.05
CA ARG A 20 0.16 6.89 4.25
C ARG A 20 0.75 5.48 4.13
N TYR A 21 0.54 4.64 5.15
CA TYR A 21 1.05 3.26 5.20
C TYR A 21 -0.06 2.21 5.03
N GLY A 22 -1.27 2.60 4.62
CA GLY A 22 -2.38 1.67 4.40
C GLY A 22 -2.83 0.88 5.64
N LEU A 23 -2.56 1.38 6.84
CA LEU A 23 -2.84 0.65 8.08
C LEU A 23 -4.33 0.70 8.42
N ARG A 24 -4.94 -0.48 8.52
CA ARG A 24 -6.35 -0.66 8.91
C ARG A 24 -6.43 -1.41 10.26
N PRO A 25 -7.58 -1.32 10.97
CA PRO A 25 -7.80 -2.19 12.12
C PRO A 25 -7.58 -3.66 11.73
N GLY A 26 -6.78 -4.38 12.51
CA GLY A 26 -6.39 -5.76 12.20
C GLY A 26 -5.15 -5.93 11.31
N THR A 27 -4.54 -4.85 10.82
CA THR A 27 -3.22 -4.94 10.16
C THR A 27 -2.16 -5.40 11.16
N GLU A 28 -1.54 -6.55 10.88
CA GLU A 28 -0.38 -7.03 11.64
C GLU A 28 0.85 -6.19 11.35
N LEU A 29 1.56 -5.80 12.42
CA LEU A 29 2.82 -5.08 12.36
C LEU A 29 3.92 -5.97 12.93
N GLU A 30 4.99 -6.12 12.18
CA GLU A 30 6.26 -6.63 12.66
C GLU A 30 7.07 -5.53 13.32
N VAL A 31 7.78 -5.89 14.38
CA VAL A 31 8.68 -5.01 15.12
C VAL A 31 10.11 -5.47 14.89
N SER A 32 10.99 -4.53 14.57
CA SER A 32 12.44 -4.75 14.58
C SER A 32 13.09 -3.78 15.55
N GLU A 33 13.89 -4.30 16.48
CA GLU A 33 14.55 -3.52 17.52
C GLU A 33 16.00 -3.19 17.16
N GLY A 34 16.41 -1.97 17.45
CA GLY A 34 17.78 -1.48 17.39
C GLY A 34 18.22 -0.93 18.76
N ALA A 35 19.42 -0.35 18.82
CA ALA A 35 20.02 0.06 20.10
C ALA A 35 19.29 1.21 20.82
N GLN A 36 18.65 2.12 20.07
CA GLN A 36 17.94 3.30 20.62
C GLN A 36 16.56 3.51 20.00
N GLU A 37 16.15 2.62 19.09
CA GLU A 37 14.93 2.76 18.33
C GLU A 37 14.37 1.40 17.97
N PHE A 38 13.09 1.36 17.64
CA PHE A 38 12.46 0.22 17.02
C PHE A 38 11.66 0.71 15.82
N ALA A 39 11.58 -0.13 14.80
CA ALA A 39 10.77 0.14 13.61
C ALA A 39 9.56 -0.79 13.57
N LEU A 40 8.44 -0.25 13.11
CA LEU A 40 7.22 -1.00 12.83
C LEU A 40 7.03 -1.08 11.33
N ARG A 41 6.81 -2.29 10.82
CA ARG A 41 6.50 -2.54 9.40
C ARG A 41 5.28 -3.45 9.29
N PRO A 42 4.38 -3.28 8.31
CA PRO A 42 3.34 -4.26 8.05
C PRO A 42 3.95 -5.66 7.83
N ALA A 43 3.45 -6.66 8.55
CA ALA A 43 4.05 -8.00 8.61
C ALA A 43 4.11 -8.69 7.24
N ARG A 44 3.09 -8.47 6.41
CA ARG A 44 3.01 -8.92 5.02
C ARG A 44 2.21 -7.91 4.22
N PRO A 45 2.40 -7.80 2.90
CA PRO A 45 1.42 -7.12 2.07
C PRO A 45 0.10 -7.84 2.29
N SER A 46 -0.86 -7.20 2.97
CA SER A 46 -2.26 -7.51 2.80
C SER A 46 -2.51 -7.66 1.30
N PRO A 47 -3.37 -8.59 0.84
CA PRO A 47 -3.68 -8.74 -0.59
C PRO A 47 -3.80 -7.36 -1.18
N SER A 48 -2.90 -7.06 -2.13
CA SER A 48 -2.75 -5.69 -2.56
C SER A 48 -4.06 -5.22 -3.15
N LEU A 49 -4.83 -6.11 -3.76
CA LEU A 49 -6.23 -5.87 -4.09
C LEU A 49 -7.15 -5.97 -2.86
N VAL A 50 -7.79 -4.86 -2.52
CA VAL A 50 -9.00 -4.84 -1.67
C VAL A 50 -10.22 -4.43 -2.47
N ASN A 51 -11.40 -4.92 -2.12
CA ASN A 51 -12.65 -4.36 -2.65
C ASN A 51 -13.02 -3.11 -1.85
N ASP A 52 -13.05 -1.96 -2.51
CA ASP A 52 -13.52 -0.69 -1.99
C ASP A 52 -14.73 -0.27 -2.84
N HIS A 53 -15.93 -0.35 -2.27
CA HIS A 53 -17.19 0.04 -2.93
C HIS A 53 -17.42 -0.62 -4.30
N GLY A 54 -17.10 -1.90 -4.45
CA GLY A 54 -17.26 -2.63 -5.72
C GLY A 54 -16.08 -2.50 -6.68
N VAL A 55 -15.07 -1.70 -6.33
CA VAL A 55 -13.84 -1.53 -7.12
C VAL A 55 -12.68 -2.25 -6.43
N TRP A 56 -11.91 -3.01 -7.19
CA TRP A 56 -10.68 -3.60 -6.67
C TRP A 56 -9.53 -2.59 -6.72
N VAL A 57 -8.96 -2.26 -5.55
CA VAL A 57 -7.91 -1.25 -5.38
C VAL A 57 -6.61 -1.90 -4.94
N HIS A 58 -5.53 -1.70 -5.71
CA HIS A 58 -4.19 -2.10 -5.32
C HIS A 58 -3.58 -1.14 -4.27
N GLN A 59 -3.47 -1.57 -3.00
CA GLN A 59 -2.95 -0.81 -1.86
C GLN A 59 -1.44 -0.97 -1.61
N GLY A 60 -0.72 -1.70 -2.46
CA GLY A 60 0.74 -1.79 -2.36
C GLY A 60 1.42 -0.49 -2.79
N VAL A 61 2.57 -0.18 -2.17
CA VAL A 61 3.47 0.86 -2.68
C VAL A 61 4.08 0.36 -3.99
N PRO A 62 4.05 1.14 -5.09
CA PRO A 62 4.68 0.74 -6.34
C PRO A 62 6.16 0.39 -6.09
N GLN A 63 6.55 -0.83 -6.40
CA GLN A 63 7.94 -1.28 -6.36
C GLN A 63 8.62 -0.76 -7.63
N GLY A 64 9.02 0.51 -7.62
CA GLY A 64 9.74 1.16 -8.74
C GLY A 64 9.09 2.44 -9.26
N ARG A 65 9.79 3.09 -10.18
CA ARG A 65 9.29 4.30 -10.88
C ARG A 65 8.34 3.83 -11.98
N VAL A 66 7.04 3.83 -11.69
CA VAL A 66 6.02 3.52 -12.68
C VAL A 66 5.85 4.72 -13.60
N ASP A 67 6.13 4.54 -14.89
CA ASP A 67 5.80 5.50 -15.93
C ASP A 67 4.37 5.21 -16.42
N PHE A 68 3.42 5.94 -15.84
CA PHE A 68 1.99 5.77 -16.15
C PHE A 68 1.65 6.15 -17.59
N ASP A 69 2.37 7.11 -18.19
CA ASP A 69 2.17 7.53 -19.57
C ASP A 69 2.57 6.42 -20.54
N LYS A 70 3.69 5.76 -20.26
CA LYS A 70 4.13 4.60 -21.03
C LYS A 70 3.14 3.44 -20.89
N ALA A 71 2.75 3.08 -19.66
CA ALA A 71 1.82 1.98 -19.43
C ALA A 71 0.47 2.20 -20.13
N LEU A 72 -0.04 3.44 -20.13
CA LEU A 72 -1.30 3.78 -20.81
C LEU A 72 -1.18 3.69 -22.33
N ARG A 73 -0.02 4.06 -22.90
CA ARG A 73 0.22 3.96 -24.33
C ARG A 73 0.25 2.50 -24.79
N GLU A 74 0.96 1.65 -24.05
CA GLU A 74 1.08 0.21 -24.33
C GLU A 74 -0.29 -0.48 -24.29
N ASP A 75 -1.10 -0.24 -23.25
CA ASP A 75 -2.46 -0.79 -23.13
C ASP A 75 -3.38 -0.36 -24.29
N ARG A 76 -3.27 0.89 -24.75
CA ARG A 76 -4.06 1.38 -25.89
C ARG A 76 -3.64 0.73 -27.19
N GLU A 77 -2.34 0.59 -27.44
CA GLU A 77 -1.82 -0.08 -28.63
C GLU A 77 -2.24 -1.56 -28.66
N GLU A 78 -2.19 -2.23 -27.51
CA GLU A 78 -2.60 -3.63 -27.38
C GLU A 78 -4.10 -3.81 -27.65
N ARG A 79 -4.96 -2.93 -27.10
CA ARG A 79 -6.39 -2.92 -27.42
C ARG A 79 -6.68 -2.64 -28.89
N LEU A 80 -5.94 -1.73 -29.52
CA LEU A 80 -6.09 -1.43 -30.95
C LEU A 80 -5.69 -2.62 -31.82
N LYS A 81 -4.63 -3.35 -31.47
CA LYS A 81 -4.24 -4.60 -32.18
C LYS A 81 -5.31 -5.69 -32.05
N GLN A 82 -5.84 -5.89 -30.85
CA GLN A 82 -6.91 -6.88 -30.61
C GLN A 82 -8.19 -6.54 -31.38
N LEU A 83 -8.58 -5.25 -31.42
CA LEU A 83 -9.75 -4.80 -32.19
C LEU A 83 -9.52 -4.83 -33.71
N GLY A 84 -8.27 -4.70 -34.14
CA GLY A 84 -7.85 -4.72 -35.54
C GLY A 84 -7.66 -6.11 -36.14
N GLY A 85 -7.76 -7.19 -35.35
CA GLY A 85 -7.65 -8.57 -35.85
C GLY A 85 -6.26 -8.98 -36.35
N MET A 86 -5.20 -8.36 -35.83
CA MET A 86 -3.82 -8.71 -36.19
C MET A 86 -3.13 -9.36 -34.97
N GLU A 87 -3.09 -10.70 -34.98
CA GLU A 87 -2.14 -11.49 -34.17
C GLU A 87 -0.72 -11.39 -34.74
#